data_AF-A0A3P7IAR8-F1
#
_entry.id   AF-A0A3P7IAR8-F1
#
_cell.length_a   1.000
_cell.length_b   1.000
_cell.length_c   1.000
_cell.angle_alpha   90.00
_cell.angle_beta   90.00
_cell.angle_gamma   90.00
#
_symmetry.space_group_name_H-M   'P 1'
#
loop_
_entity.id
_entity.type
_entity.pdbx_description
1 polymer ?
#
loop_
_entity_poly.entity_id
_entity_poly.type
_entity_poly.pdbx_seq_one_letter_code
_entity_poly.pdbx_strand_id
1 'polypeptide(L)' 'MSFRHHVVLNITDFYTEPYNDVLALFDGENTTGKHIDVLHGKRTFVSLIRNENETMSLLFKTDHDVSYDGFRILFKAG' A
#
# COMPACT_ATOMS: atom_id res chain seq x y z
N MET A 1 2.90 6.53 -29.62
CA MET A 1 1.99 6.38 -28.45
C MET A 1 2.79 5.71 -27.36
N SER A 2 2.93 6.33 -26.19
CA SER A 2 3.50 5.67 -25.01
C SER A 2 2.37 4.93 -24.31
N PHE A 3 2.51 3.62 -24.10
CA PHE A 3 1.60 2.89 -23.22
C PHE A 3 2.01 3.22 -21.79
N ARG A 4 1.10 3.83 -21.01
CA ARG A 4 1.32 3.99 -19.57
C ARG A 4 1.07 2.65 -18.91
N HIS A 5 2.03 2.23 -18.10
CA HIS A 5 1.90 1.03 -17.30
C HIS A 5 1.23 1.37 -15.99
N HIS A 6 0.47 0.44 -15.41
CA HIS A 6 -0.15 0.62 -14.11
C HIS A 6 0.29 -0.46 -13.14
N VAL A 7 0.59 -0.04 -11.92
CA VAL A 7 0.78 -0.92 -10.78
C VAL A 7 -0.58 -1.21 -10.15
N VAL A 8 -0.90 -2.50 -10.02
CA VAL A 8 -2.14 -2.97 -9.41
C VAL A 8 -1.77 -3.83 -8.20
N LEU A 9 -2.29 -3.48 -7.03
CA LEU A 9 -2.12 -4.24 -5.80
C LEU A 9 -3.39 -4.99 -5.44
N ASN A 10 -3.20 -6.24 -5.02
CA ASN A 10 -4.20 -7.06 -4.33
C ASN A 10 -3.69 -7.35 -2.91
N ILE A 11 -4.36 -6.79 -1.90
CA ILE A 11 -4.03 -7.02 -0.50
C ILE A 11 -4.93 -8.13 0.02
N THR A 12 -4.36 -9.31 0.26
CA THR A 12 -5.14 -10.52 0.65
C THR A 12 -5.32 -10.62 2.16
N ASP A 13 -4.35 -10.12 2.91
CA ASP A 13 -4.31 -10.17 4.37
C ASP A 13 -3.78 -8.83 4.88
N PHE A 14 -4.46 -8.23 5.86
CA PHE A 14 -4.01 -6.98 6.47
C PHE A 14 -4.49 -6.87 7.92
N TYR A 15 -3.52 -6.91 8.83
CA TYR A 15 -3.72 -6.62 10.24
C TYR A 15 -2.42 -6.07 10.87
N THR A 16 -2.37 -4.75 11.04
CA THR A 16 -1.31 -4.05 11.79
C THR A 16 -1.88 -3.49 13.09
N GLU A 17 -1.02 -3.06 14.02
CA GLU A 17 -1.48 -2.33 15.20
C GLU A 17 -2.32 -1.10 14.78
N PRO A 18 -3.54 -0.92 15.29
CA PRO A 18 -4.35 0.26 14.98
C PRO A 18 -3.61 1.56 15.35
N TYR A 19 -3.52 2.48 14.38
CA TYR A 19 -3.01 3.85 14.51
C TYR A 19 -1.49 4.01 14.68
N ASN A 20 -0.79 3.02 15.26
CA ASN A 20 0.65 3.07 15.51
C ASN A 20 1.47 2.49 14.35
N ASP A 21 1.08 1.31 13.87
CA ASP A 21 1.71 0.64 12.73
C ASP A 21 0.93 0.94 11.44
N VAL A 22 1.57 1.65 10.53
CA VAL A 22 0.92 2.23 9.35
C VAL A 22 1.62 1.84 8.06
N LEU A 23 0.85 1.36 7.09
CA LEU A 23 1.27 1.21 5.70
C LEU A 23 0.71 2.37 4.87
N ALA A 24 1.56 3.26 4.39
CA ALA A 24 1.20 4.33 3.49
C ALA A 24 1.53 3.96 2.03
N LEU A 25 0.58 4.22 1.13
CA LEU A 25 0.70 3.98 -0.31
C LEU A 25 0.77 5.32 -1.05
N PHE A 26 1.71 5.46 -1.97
CA PHE A 26 1.96 6.68 -2.74
C PHE A 26 1.96 6.40 -4.24
N ASP A 27 1.38 7.31 -5.00
CA ASP A 27 1.43 7.33 -6.45
C ASP A 27 2.71 8.07 -6.89
N GLY A 28 3.73 7.30 -7.28
CA GLY A 28 5.04 7.79 -7.68
C GLY A 28 6.22 6.96 -7.16
N GLU A 29 7.43 7.40 -7.51
CA GLU A 29 8.71 6.72 -7.22
C GLU A 29 9.19 6.87 -5.77
N ASN A 30 8.56 7.73 -4.99
CA ASN A 30 8.96 8.00 -3.61
C ASN A 30 7.75 8.39 -2.74
N THR A 31 8.01 8.68 -1.47
CA THR A 31 7.00 9.05 -0.46
C THR A 31 6.59 10.53 -0.50
N THR A 32 6.95 11.26 -1.55
CA THR A 32 6.49 12.66 -1.78
C THR A 32 5.38 12.73 -2.83
N GLY A 33 5.09 11.61 -3.50
CA GLY A 33 3.96 11.48 -4.43
C GLY A 33 2.60 11.62 -3.74
N LYS A 34 1.53 11.65 -4.55
CA LYS A 34 0.15 11.75 -4.05
C LYS A 34 -0.17 10.52 -3.19
N HIS A 35 -0.74 10.73 -2.01
CA HIS A 35 -1.24 9.63 -1.19
C HIS A 35 -2.38 8.89 -1.91
N ILE A 36 -2.23 7.57 -2.03
CA ILE A 36 -3.30 6.66 -2.47
C ILE A 36 -4.13 6.26 -1.25
N ASP A 37 -3.47 5.76 -0.20
CA ASP A 37 -4.13 5.35 1.05
C ASP A 37 -3.13 5.29 2.22
N VAL A 38 -3.67 5.25 3.45
CA VAL A 38 -2.95 5.08 4.70
C VAL A 38 -3.69 4.03 5.54
N LEU A 39 -3.11 2.83 5.59
CA LEU A 39 -3.75 1.64 6.13
C LEU A 39 -3.19 1.31 7.52
N HIS A 40 -4.08 0.95 8.43
CA HIS A 40 -3.73 0.42 9.75
C HIS A 40 -4.89 -0.41 10.32
N GLY A 41 -4.63 -1.18 11.38
CA GLY A 41 -5.64 -2.04 12.00
C GLY A 41 -6.02 -3.24 11.12
N LYS A 42 -7.11 -3.92 11.45
CA LYS A 42 -7.64 -5.01 10.62
C LYS A 42 -8.44 -4.46 9.45
N ARG A 43 -8.09 -4.84 8.22
CA ARG A 43 -8.76 -4.40 6.99
C ARG A 43 -9.14 -5.58 6.10
N THR A 44 -10.22 -5.40 5.34
CA THR A 44 -10.64 -6.30 4.27
C THR A 44 -10.85 -5.47 3.02
N PHE A 45 -10.27 -5.91 1.91
CA PHE A 45 -10.32 -5.19 0.64
C PHE A 45 -11.27 -5.90 -0.32
N VAL A 46 -12.23 -5.17 -0.87
CA VAL A 46 -13.20 -5.67 -1.86
C VAL A 46 -12.81 -5.32 -3.29
N SER A 47 -11.74 -4.54 -3.46
CA SER A 47 -11.26 -4.05 -4.75
C SER A 47 -9.74 -3.95 -4.78
N LEU A 48 -9.18 -4.01 -5.99
CA LEU A 48 -7.75 -3.81 -6.22
C LEU A 48 -7.39 -2.32 -6.09
N ILE A 49 -6.20 -2.04 -5.57
CA ILE A 49 -5.63 -0.68 -5.51
C ILE A 49 -4.82 -0.44 -6.78
N ARG A 50 -4.93 0.75 -7.38
CA ARG A 50 -4.26 1.13 -8.62
C ARG A 50 -3.66 2.52 -8.49
N ASN A 51 -2.50 2.74 -9.11
CA ASN A 51 -1.92 4.08 -9.24
C ASN A 51 -2.36 4.75 -10.57
N GLU A 52 -2.27 6.08 -10.62
CA GLU A 52 -2.55 6.90 -11.81
C GLU A 52 -1.29 7.08 -12.68
N ASN A 53 -0.08 7.04 -12.09
CA ASN A 53 1.19 7.08 -12.82
C ASN A 53 1.74 5.67 -13.13
N GLU A 54 3.04 5.56 -13.41
CA GLU A 54 3.70 4.30 -13.77
C GLU A 54 4.39 3.61 -12.59
N THR A 55 4.53 4.31 -11.47
CA THR A 55 5.22 3.83 -10.26
C THR A 55 4.37 4.00 -9.02
N MET A 56 4.55 3.10 -8.04
CA MET A 56 3.90 3.15 -6.74
C MET A 56 4.93 2.85 -5.67
N SER A 57 4.92 3.65 -4.60
CA SER A 57 5.83 3.49 -3.46
C SER A 57 5.06 3.16 -2.19
N LEU A 58 5.66 2.31 -1.36
CA LEU A 58 5.09 1.85 -0.10
C LEU A 58 6.02 2.25 1.03
N LEU A 59 5.47 2.80 2.11
CA LEU A 59 6.18 3.03 3.36
C LEU A 59 5.45 2.30 4.49
N PHE A 60 6.12 1.32 5.08
CA PHE A 60 5.66 0.69 6.30
C PHE A 60 6.44 1.24 7.49
N LYS A 61 5.73 1.80 8.47
CA LYS A 61 6.32 2.36 9.69
C LYS A 61 5.67 1.67 10.89
N THR A 62 6.51 1.17 11.78
CA THR A 62 6.09 0.60 13.06
C THR A 62 6.69 1.38 14.23
N ASP A 63 6.20 1.12 15.43
CA ASP A 63 6.86 1.56 16.66
C ASP A 63 7.63 0.40 17.35
N HIS A 64 7.86 0.53 18.66
CA HIS A 64 8.67 -0.41 19.46
C HIS A 64 7.84 -1.24 20.44
N ASP A 65 6.50 -1.14 20.38
CA ASP A 65 5.60 -1.74 21.36
C ASP A 65 4.90 -2.98 20.79
N VAL A 66 3.68 -2.84 20.28
CA VAL A 66 2.83 -3.98 19.85
C VAL A 66 3.10 -4.34 18.39
N SER A 67 3.00 -5.63 18.05
CA SER A 67 3.11 -6.10 16.66
C SER A 67 2.05 -7.16 16.36
N TYR A 68 1.51 -7.13 15.13
CA TYR A 68 0.57 -8.12 14.60
C TYR A 68 1.10 -8.76 13.30
N ASP A 69 0.27 -9.60 12.67
CA ASP A 69 0.63 -10.41 11.50
C ASP A 69 1.10 -9.60 10.28
N GLY A 70 0.80 -8.30 10.22
CA GLY A 70 1.23 -7.42 9.15
C GLY A 70 0.32 -7.52 7.93
N PHE A 71 0.91 -7.68 6.74
CA PHE A 71 0.15 -7.68 5.49
C PHE A 71 0.76 -8.56 4.40
N ARG A 72 -0.09 -8.98 3.46
CA ARG A 72 0.30 -9.69 2.24
C ARG A 72 -0.21 -8.96 1.01
N ILE A 73 0.72 -8.59 0.12
CA ILE A 73 0.43 -7.86 -1.11
C ILE A 73 0.88 -8.70 -2.29
N LEU A 74 -0.02 -8.95 -3.23
CA LEU A 74 0.28 -9.43 -4.57
C LEU A 74 0.24 -8.22 -5.50
N PHE A 75 1.22 -8.06 -6.38
CA PHE A 75 1.25 -6.95 -7.32
C PHE A 75 1.41 -7.43 -8.76
N LYS A 76 0.90 -6.61 -9.69
CA LYS A 76 1.18 -6.72 -11.12
C LYS A 76 1.52 -5.32 -11.65
N ALA A 77 2.54 -5.24 -12.49
CA ALA A 77 2.88 -4.07 -13.28
C ALA A 77 2.89 -4.45 -14.76
N GLY A 78 2.31 -3.60 -15.61
CA GLY A 78 2.25 -3.81 -17.06
C GLY A 78 1.30 -2.84 -17.73
#